data_AF-A0AA38NWR2-F1
#
_entry.id   AF-A0AA38NWR2-F1
#
_cell.length_a   1.000
_cell.length_b   1.000
_cell.length_c   1.000
_cell.angle_alpha   90.00
_cell.angle_beta   90.00
_cell.angle_gamma   90.00
#
_symmetry.space_group_name_H-M   'P 1'
#
loop_
_entity.id
_entity.type
_entity.pdbx_description
1 polymer ?
#
loop_
_entity_poly.entity_id
_entity_poly.type
_entity_poly.pdbx_seq_one_letter_code
_entity_poly.pdbx_strand_id
1 'polypeptide(L)'
;FVVVELCEDIRIDTVQLADFRFFSGVFKDFTVSVSKTYKEDWIVAGTYRAKNVRGVQSFHPPPSLTGFYRFIRIDFHTHYSNEYYCPISLLRVYA
;
A
#
# COMPACT_ATOMS: atom_id res chain seq x y z
N PHE A 1 -8.16 6.35 -0.95
CA PHE A 1 -6.71 6.28 -0.72
C PHE A 1 -6.45 6.43 0.77
N VAL A 2 -5.25 6.08 1.24
CA VAL A 2 -4.78 6.35 2.62
C VAL A 2 -3.36 6.91 2.56
N VAL A 3 -3.06 7.86 3.44
CA VAL A 3 -1.71 8.41 3.64
C VAL A 3 -1.30 8.13 5.08
N VAL A 4 -0.10 7.59 5.26
CA VAL A 4 0.45 7.25 6.56
C VAL A 4 1.83 7.87 6.70
N GLU A 5 2.04 8.59 7.79
CA GLU A 5 3.37 8.98 8.24
C GLU A 5 4.03 7.79 8.95
N LEU A 6 5.24 7.44 8.52
CA LEU A 6 6.05 6.38 9.10
C LEU A 6 6.73 6.88 10.38
N CYS A 7 7.06 5.95 11.28
CA CYS A 7 7.70 6.28 12.55
C CYS A 7 9.08 6.95 12.35
N GLU A 8 9.79 6.55 11.29
CA GLU A 8 11.16 6.99 10.94
C GLU A 8 11.30 7.12 9.42
N ASP A 9 12.33 7.85 8.97
CA ASP A 9 12.71 7.89 7.57
C ASP A 9 13.36 6.56 7.18
N ILE A 10 12.70 5.78 6.33
CA ILE A 10 13.17 4.44 5.95
C ILE A 10 13.25 4.28 4.43
N ARG A 11 14.16 3.42 3.98
CA ARG A 11 14.16 2.91 2.60
C ARG A 11 13.20 1.74 2.54
N ILE A 12 12.10 1.88 1.82
CA ILE A 12 11.01 0.91 1.85
C ILE A 12 11.35 -0.30 0.97
N ASP A 13 11.54 -1.47 1.60
CA ASP A 13 11.81 -2.75 0.91
C ASP A 13 10.54 -3.58 0.70
N THR A 14 9.66 -3.60 1.70
CA THR A 14 8.45 -4.43 1.66
C THR A 14 7.25 -3.66 2.21
N VAL A 15 6.14 -3.69 1.48
CA VAL A 15 4.83 -3.22 1.91
C VAL A 15 3.91 -4.42 2.04
N GLN A 16 3.32 -4.61 3.22
CA GLN A 16 2.33 -5.65 3.46
C GLN A 16 0.94 -5.06 3.63
N LEU A 17 -0.02 -5.67 2.94
CA LEU A 17 -1.43 -5.37 3.08
C LEU A 17 -2.22 -6.64 3.36
N ALA A 18 -3.28 -6.53 4.15
CA ALA A 18 -4.21 -7.63 4.38
C ALA A 18 -5.65 -7.13 4.56
N ASP A 19 -6.60 -7.98 4.15
CA ASP A 19 -7.97 -7.92 4.61
C ASP A 19 -8.33 -9.24 5.33
N PHE A 20 -8.81 -9.12 6.57
CA PHE A 20 -9.22 -10.25 7.41
C PHE A 20 -10.74 -10.40 7.50
N ARG A 21 -11.50 -9.47 6.90
CA ARG A 21 -12.95 -9.53 6.96
C ARG A 21 -13.48 -10.63 6.02
N PHE A 22 -14.43 -11.41 6.53
CA PHE A 22 -14.93 -12.60 5.85
C PHE A 22 -15.82 -12.27 4.64
N PHE A 23 -16.58 -11.17 4.69
CA PHE A 23 -17.59 -10.82 3.68
C PHE A 23 -17.21 -9.67 2.76
N SER A 24 -16.12 -8.94 3.01
CA SER A 24 -15.77 -7.77 2.20
C SER A 24 -15.04 -8.07 0.91
N GLY A 25 -15.14 -7.13 -0.03
CA GLY A 25 -14.28 -7.10 -1.21
C GLY A 25 -12.81 -6.90 -0.87
N VAL A 26 -11.97 -7.82 -1.34
CA VAL A 26 -10.51 -7.67 -1.30
C VAL A 26 -10.09 -6.62 -2.33
N PHE A 27 -9.18 -5.73 -1.95
CA PHE A 27 -8.53 -4.78 -2.87
C PHE A 27 -7.86 -5.54 -4.02
N LYS A 28 -7.87 -4.95 -5.21
CA LYS A 28 -7.34 -5.57 -6.42
C LYS A 28 -6.18 -4.76 -6.98
N ASP A 29 -6.46 -3.72 -7.75
CA ASP A 29 -5.43 -2.88 -8.35
C ASP A 29 -5.20 -1.67 -7.44
N PHE A 30 -3.95 -1.43 -7.05
CA PHE A 30 -3.58 -0.30 -6.20
C PHE A 30 -2.18 0.21 -6.52
N THR A 31 -1.94 1.49 -6.22
CA THR A 31 -0.65 2.14 -6.39
C THR A 31 -0.08 2.54 -5.03
N VAL A 32 1.19 2.27 -4.83
CA VAL A 32 1.97 2.76 -3.69
C VAL A 32 2.80 3.95 -4.16
N SER A 33 2.68 5.05 -3.44
CA SER A 33 3.48 6.25 -3.64
C SER A 33 4.17 6.61 -2.33
N VAL A 34 5.35 7.23 -2.42
CA VAL A 34 6.17 7.59 -1.26
C VAL A 34 6.59 9.04 -1.36
N SER A 35 6.76 9.71 -0.21
CA SER A 35 7.30 11.07 -0.17
C SER A 35 8.12 11.30 1.10
N LYS A 36 9.02 12.27 1.03
CA LYS A 36 9.75 12.81 2.19
C LYS A 36 8.92 13.83 2.97
N THR A 37 7.96 14.48 2.31
CA THR A 37 7.10 15.49 2.94
C THR A 37 5.64 15.19 2.62
N TYR A 38 4.74 15.62 3.49
CA TYR A 38 3.31 15.38 3.27
C TYR A 38 2.74 16.15 2.07
N LYS A 39 3.28 17.34 1.78
CA LYS A 39 2.60 18.32 0.92
C LYS A 39 2.82 18.09 -0.57
N GLU A 40 4.04 17.73 -1.01
CA GLU A 40 4.36 17.65 -2.45
C GLU A 40 5.40 16.54 -2.74
N ASP A 41 5.63 16.23 -4.02
CA ASP A 41 6.61 15.24 -4.54
C ASP A 41 6.37 13.75 -4.23
N TRP A 42 5.14 13.28 -4.43
CA TRP A 42 4.86 11.85 -4.40
C TRP A 42 5.54 11.11 -5.55
N ILE A 43 6.42 10.17 -5.20
CA ILE A 43 7.09 9.29 -6.14
C ILE A 43 6.33 7.96 -6.17
N VAL A 44 5.95 7.49 -7.35
CA VAL A 44 5.30 6.19 -7.50
C VAL A 44 6.31 5.09 -7.22
N ALA A 45 6.13 4.41 -6.10
CA ALA A 45 6.91 3.24 -5.68
C ALA A 45 6.45 1.96 -6.38
N GLY A 46 5.27 1.95 -7.01
CA GLY A 46 4.84 0.84 -7.86
C GLY A 46 3.33 0.69 -7.90
N THR A 47 2.85 0.00 -8.94
CA THR A 47 1.44 -0.38 -9.07
C THR A 47 1.36 -1.89 -9.04
N TYR A 48 0.50 -2.40 -8.15
CA TYR A 48 0.39 -3.81 -7.86
C TYR A 48 -1.03 -4.29 -8.05
N ARG A 49 -1.14 -5.59 -8.28
CA ARG A 49 -2.40 -6.31 -8.25
C ARG A 49 -2.36 -7.34 -7.14
N ALA A 50 -3.19 -7.13 -6.13
CA ALA A 50 -3.40 -8.10 -5.06
C ALA A 50 -4.16 -9.32 -5.58
N LYS A 51 -3.92 -10.46 -4.93
CA LYS A 51 -4.68 -11.69 -5.15
C LYS A 51 -5.99 -11.62 -4.36
N ASN A 52 -7.03 -12.28 -4.86
CA ASN A 52 -8.30 -12.45 -4.14
C ASN A 52 -8.16 -13.53 -3.05
N VAL A 53 -7.29 -13.28 -2.08
CA VAL A 53 -7.02 -14.17 -0.95
C VAL A 53 -7.15 -13.39 0.35
N ARG A 54 -7.63 -14.08 1.38
CA ARG A 54 -7.69 -13.55 2.74
C ARG A 54 -6.37 -13.88 3.43
N GLY A 55 -5.66 -12.86 3.87
CA GLY A 55 -4.34 -13.01 4.46
C GLY A 55 -3.38 -11.89 4.09
N VAL A 56 -2.19 -11.98 4.69
CA VAL A 56 -1.12 -10.99 4.45
C VAL A 56 -0.51 -11.23 3.07
N GLN A 57 -0.41 -10.17 2.29
CA GLN A 57 0.25 -10.15 1.00
C GLN A 57 1.39 -9.14 1.04
N SER A 58 2.57 -9.56 0.57
CA SER A 58 3.77 -8.71 0.49
C SER A 58 3.95 -8.18 -0.93
N PHE A 59 4.26 -6.90 -1.04
CA PHE A 59 4.53 -6.17 -2.27
C PHE A 59 5.88 -5.48 -2.13
N HIS A 60 6.73 -5.64 -3.13
CA HIS A 60 8.11 -5.15 -3.09
C HIS A 60 8.27 -4.04 -4.12
N PRO A 61 8.64 -2.81 -3.69
CA PRO A 61 9.04 -1.73 -4.59
C PRO A 61 10.17 -2.12 -5.54
N PRO A 62 10.30 -1.43 -6.69
CA PRO A 62 11.37 -1.71 -7.62
C PRO A 62 12.72 -1.37 -6.98
N PRO A 63 13.80 -2.10 -7.32
CA PRO A 63 15.14 -1.83 -6.79
C PRO A 63 15.66 -0.42 -7.07
N SER A 64 15.07 0.29 -8.04
CA SER A 64 15.40 1.68 -8.36
C SER A 64 14.93 2.67 -7.28
N LEU A 65 14.00 2.28 -6.41
CA LEU A 65 13.53 3.12 -5.30
C LEU A 65 14.54 3.08 -4.14
N THR A 66 15.60 3.86 -4.26
CA THR A 66 16.74 3.86 -3.33
C THR A 66 16.66 4.92 -2.23
N GLY A 67 15.67 5.82 -2.29
CA GLY A 67 15.52 6.92 -1.34
C GLY A 67 14.99 6.49 0.04
N PHE A 68 15.18 7.37 1.02
CA PHE A 68 14.51 7.32 2.31
C PHE A 68 13.26 8.19 2.29
N TYR A 69 12.17 7.69 2.86
CA TYR A 69 10.85 8.32 2.82
C TYR A 69 10.19 8.31 4.19
N ARG A 70 9.43 9.36 4.47
CA ARG A 70 8.68 9.57 5.72
C ARG A 70 7.20 9.23 5.56
N PHE A 71 6.68 9.32 4.35
CA PHE A 71 5.26 9.15 4.05
C PHE A 71 5.06 8.07 3.00
N ILE A 72 4.03 7.26 3.21
CA ILE A 72 3.52 6.30 2.24
C ILE A 72 2.05 6.64 1.94
N ARG A 73 1.69 6.55 0.66
CA ARG A 73 0.33 6.72 0.17
C ARG A 73 -0.08 5.48 -0.61
N ILE A 74 -1.28 5.01 -0.36
CA ILE A 74 -1.86 3.86 -1.05
C ILE A 74 -3.17 4.30 -1.70
N ASP A 75 -3.18 4.27 -3.03
CA ASP A 75 -4.34 4.56 -3.86
C ASP A 75 -4.95 3.24 -4.34
N PHE A 76 -6.12 2.90 -3.80
CA PHE A 76 -6.90 1.73 -4.23
C PHE A 76 -7.75 2.11 -5.43
N HIS A 77 -7.55 1.43 -6.56
CA HIS A 77 -8.24 1.74 -7.82
C HIS A 77 -9.44 0.82 -8.04
N THR A 78 -9.28 -0.46 -7.73
CA THR A 78 -10.31 -1.48 -7.95
C THR A 78 -10.34 -2.51 -6.81
N HIS A 79 -11.45 -3.23 -6.69
CA HIS A 79 -11.63 -4.35 -5.75
C HIS A 79 -12.35 -5.52 -6.43
N TYR A 80 -12.29 -6.71 -5.83
CA TYR A 80 -12.86 -7.94 -6.39
C TYR A 80 -14.36 -8.12 -6.17
N SER A 81 -14.94 -7.49 -5.13
CA SER A 81 -16.38 -7.55 -4.86
C SER A 81 -17.12 -6.41 -5.56
N ASN A 82 -18.45 -6.46 -5.57
CA ASN A 82 -19.30 -5.35 -5.98
C ASN A 82 -19.84 -4.55 -4.78
N GLU A 83 -19.28 -4.80 -3.59
CA GLU A 83 -19.63 -4.09 -2.36
C GLU A 83 -19.13 -2.65 -2.36
N TYR A 84 -19.87 -1.79 -1.66
CA TYR A 84 -19.61 -0.35 -1.60
C TYR A 84 -18.33 0.00 -0.81
N TYR A 85 -17.88 -0.90 0.08
CA TYR A 85 -16.74 -0.66 0.95
C TYR A 85 -15.65 -1.72 0.75
N CYS A 86 -14.41 -1.26 0.57
CA CYS A 86 -13.21 -2.10 0.52
C CYS A 86 -12.35 -1.81 1.76
N PRO A 87 -12.48 -2.62 2.82
CA PRO A 87 -11.74 -2.40 4.03
C PRO A 87 -10.31 -2.91 3.95
N ILE A 88 -9.43 -2.24 4.68
CA ILE A 88 -8.05 -2.66 4.90
C ILE A 88 -7.91 -2.97 6.38
N SER A 89 -7.45 -4.18 6.69
CA SER A 89 -7.31 -4.65 8.07
C SER A 89 -5.89 -4.45 8.59
N LEU A 90 -4.90 -4.39 7.69
CA LEU A 90 -3.49 -4.29 8.06
C LEU A 90 -2.70 -3.59 6.96
N LEU A 91 -1.83 -2.66 7.39
CA LEU A 91 -0.74 -2.08 6.61
C LEU A 91 0.54 -2.19 7.45
N ARG A 92 1.60 -2.77 6.88
CA ARG A 92 2.95 -2.74 7.45
C ARG A 92 3.94 -2.33 6.39
N VAL A 93 4.98 -1.62 6.82
CA VAL A 93 6.05 -1.13 5.95
C VAL A 93 7.36 -1.52 6.60
N TYR A 94 8.25 -2.12 5.82
CA TYR A 94 9.54 -2.65 6.25
C TYR A 94 10.67 -2.01 5.46
N ALA A 95 11.86 -1.98 6.06
CA ALA A 95 13.08 -1.37 5.53
C ALA A 95 14.18 -2.40 5.26
#